data_AF-A0A968QSL8-F1
#
_entry.id   AF-A0A968QSL8-F1
#
_cell.length_a   1.000
_cell.length_b   1.000
_cell.length_c   1.000
_cell.angle_alpha   90.00
_cell.angle_beta   90.00
_cell.angle_gamma   90.00
#
_symmetry.space_group_name_H-M   'P 1'
#
loop_
_entity.id
_entity.type
_entity.pdbx_description
1 polymer ?
#
loop_
_entity_poly.entity_id
_entity_poly.type
_entity_poly.pdbx_seq_one_letter_code
_entity_poly.pdbx_strand_id
1 'polypeptide(L)'
;MNLLKKDADEFYHIVNFLTINETYFFREPLHISLFSQQIVPEILRNRPSCTPVRILSAGASTGEEPYTLAIELFEKYGIGLNNKRFSIIGVDIDRGAIEKAKQGIYFGRSFRSLSPYLKEKYFEPVGSQRYAVKKYVRDIVGFYFLNLMDMPYPDFMKGMDIIFYRNVSIYFDSDVQKKYLKIYLRY
;
A
#
# COMPACT_ATOMS: atom_id res chain seq x y z
N MET A 1 -40.93 -14.42 8.23
CA MET A 1 -39.71 -14.23 7.42
C MET A 1 -39.22 -12.80 7.59
N ASN A 2 -38.73 -12.45 8.78
CA ASN A 2 -38.32 -11.08 9.11
C ASN A 2 -37.16 -11.18 10.12
N LEU A 3 -35.94 -11.30 9.62
CA LEU A 3 -34.73 -11.52 10.42
C LEU A 3 -33.54 -10.65 9.95
N LEU A 4 -33.80 -9.56 9.24
CA LEU A 4 -32.77 -8.66 8.67
C LEU A 4 -32.74 -7.25 9.29
N LYS A 5 -33.36 -7.07 10.48
CA LYS A 5 -33.46 -5.76 11.14
C LYS A 5 -32.80 -5.69 12.53
N LYS A 6 -31.93 -6.64 12.86
CA LYS A 6 -31.07 -6.53 14.04
C LYS A 6 -29.61 -6.67 13.59
N ASP A 7 -28.83 -5.71 14.03
CA ASP A 7 -27.38 -5.55 13.85
C ASP A 7 -26.88 -5.18 12.45
N ALA A 8 -26.94 -3.86 12.18
CA ALA A 8 -26.05 -3.22 11.23
C ALA A 8 -24.57 -3.59 11.50
N ASP A 9 -24.20 -3.81 12.77
CA ASP A 9 -22.86 -4.25 13.16
C ASP A 9 -22.56 -5.71 12.76
N GLU A 10 -23.50 -6.64 12.91
CA GLU A 10 -23.36 -8.02 12.37
C GLU A 10 -23.31 -8.00 10.85
N PHE A 11 -24.13 -7.18 10.19
CA PHE A 11 -24.07 -7.04 8.73
C PHE A 11 -22.73 -6.45 8.27
N TYR A 12 -22.20 -5.45 8.97
CA TYR A 12 -20.85 -4.92 8.73
C TYR A 12 -19.76 -5.96 8.99
N HIS A 13 -19.90 -6.77 10.04
CA HIS A 13 -18.98 -7.87 10.33
C HIS A 13 -19.04 -8.98 9.29
N ILE A 14 -20.24 -9.37 8.84
CA ILE A 14 -20.49 -10.39 7.81
C ILE A 14 -20.01 -9.90 6.44
N VAL A 15 -20.24 -8.64 6.11
CA VAL A 15 -19.69 -8.03 4.89
C VAL A 15 -18.17 -8.00 4.96
N ASN A 16 -17.55 -7.52 6.06
CA ASN A 16 -16.08 -7.60 6.24
C ASN A 16 -15.52 -9.03 6.25
N PHE A 17 -16.31 -10.03 6.66
CA PHE A 17 -15.91 -11.44 6.64
C PHE A 17 -16.04 -12.06 5.24
N LEU A 18 -16.97 -11.57 4.41
CA LEU A 18 -17.20 -11.99 3.03
C LEU A 18 -16.33 -11.22 2.01
N THR A 19 -16.04 -9.94 2.25
CA THR A 19 -14.97 -9.19 1.58
C THR A 19 -13.67 -9.44 2.32
N ILE A 20 -13.12 -10.64 2.15
CA ILE A 20 -11.83 -11.01 2.72
C ILE A 20 -10.81 -9.93 2.30
N ASN A 21 -10.49 -9.01 3.22
CA ASN A 21 -9.41 -8.03 3.15
C ASN A 21 -8.05 -8.74 3.23
N GLU A 22 -7.87 -9.84 2.49
CA GLU A 22 -6.58 -10.50 2.36
C GLU A 22 -5.73 -9.66 1.41
N THR A 23 -4.91 -8.81 2.02
CA THR A 23 -3.74 -8.24 1.40
C THR A 23 -2.61 -9.26 1.44
N TYR A 24 -1.83 -9.34 0.37
CA TYR A 24 -0.71 -10.26 0.22
C TYR A 24 0.30 -9.67 -0.75
N PHE A 25 1.56 -10.09 -0.63
CA PHE A 25 2.63 -9.59 -1.47
C PHE A 25 2.38 -9.89 -2.95
N PHE A 26 2.69 -8.92 -3.82
CA PHE A 26 2.56 -9.05 -5.28
C PHE A 26 1.14 -9.40 -5.76
N ARG A 27 0.12 -8.90 -5.08
CA ARG A 27 -1.26 -8.91 -5.60
C ARG A 27 -1.35 -8.09 -6.89
N GLU A 28 -2.03 -8.62 -7.91
CA GLU A 28 -2.23 -7.98 -9.22
C GLU A 28 -0.92 -7.59 -9.94
N PRO A 29 -0.12 -8.59 -10.39
CA PRO A 29 1.20 -8.36 -10.97
C PRO A 29 1.20 -7.46 -12.21
N LEU A 30 0.10 -7.40 -12.97
CA LEU A 30 -0.04 -6.51 -14.12
C LEU A 30 0.02 -5.03 -13.73
N HIS A 31 -0.62 -4.64 -12.62
CA HIS A 31 -0.58 -3.25 -12.14
C HIS A 31 0.80 -2.88 -11.59
N ILE A 32 1.46 -3.83 -10.92
CA ILE A 32 2.83 -3.64 -10.40
C ILE A 32 3.80 -3.47 -11.58
N SER A 33 3.66 -4.31 -12.61
CA SER A 33 4.43 -4.22 -13.85
C SER A 33 4.20 -2.88 -14.55
N LEU A 34 2.95 -2.45 -14.73
CA LEU A 34 2.63 -1.14 -15.32
C LEU A 34 3.32 0.02 -14.55
N PHE A 35 3.22 -0.03 -13.23
CA PHE A 35 3.85 0.94 -12.33
C PHE A 35 5.36 1.01 -12.53
N SER A 36 6.06 -0.12 -12.45
CA SER A 36 7.52 -0.14 -12.54
C SER A 36 8.02 0.04 -13.97
N GLN A 37 7.30 -0.45 -14.96
CA GLN A 37 7.73 -0.52 -16.37
C GLN A 37 7.41 0.72 -17.18
N GLN A 38 6.36 1.47 -16.83
CA GLN A 38 5.91 2.60 -17.64
C GLN A 38 5.82 3.89 -16.82
N ILE A 39 5.05 3.88 -15.73
CA ILE A 39 4.72 5.09 -14.96
C ILE A 39 5.97 5.68 -14.30
N VAL A 40 6.70 4.87 -13.53
CA VAL A 40 7.90 5.34 -12.83
C VAL A 40 8.97 5.83 -13.82
N PRO A 41 9.34 5.09 -14.89
CA PRO A 41 10.29 5.57 -15.89
C PRO A 41 9.91 6.93 -16.48
N GLU A 42 8.64 7.17 -16.77
CA GLU A 42 8.18 8.45 -17.32
C GLU A 42 8.41 9.61 -16.37
N ILE A 43 8.05 9.46 -15.09
CA ILE A 43 8.29 10.47 -14.06
C ILE A 43 9.80 10.73 -13.90
N LEU A 44 10.62 9.69 -13.97
CA LEU A 44 12.06 9.80 -13.78
C LEU A 44 12.77 10.57 -14.90
N ARG A 45 12.23 10.62 -16.13
CA ARG A 45 12.88 11.27 -17.30
C ARG A 45 13.21 12.75 -17.04
N ASN A 46 12.30 13.45 -16.38
CA ASN A 46 12.41 14.90 -16.14
C ASN A 46 12.66 15.23 -14.67
N ARG A 47 12.91 14.22 -13.82
CA ARG A 47 13.04 14.40 -12.37
C ARG A 47 14.50 14.46 -11.93
N PRO A 48 14.94 15.56 -11.30
CA PRO A 48 16.25 15.64 -10.69
C PRO A 48 16.51 14.45 -9.75
N SER A 49 17.73 13.93 -9.77
CA SER A 49 18.10 12.75 -8.96
C SER A 49 17.96 12.95 -7.45
N CYS A 50 17.95 14.21 -6.98
CA CYS A 50 17.75 14.59 -5.58
C CYS A 50 16.28 14.73 -5.16
N THR A 51 15.33 14.65 -6.10
CA THR A 51 13.90 14.72 -5.82
C THR A 51 13.32 13.31 -5.88
N PRO A 52 12.80 12.77 -4.76
CA PRO A 52 12.23 11.44 -4.77
C PRO A 52 10.91 11.41 -5.55
N VAL A 53 10.59 10.25 -6.14
CA VAL A 53 9.22 9.94 -6.57
C VAL A 53 8.43 9.52 -5.33
N ARG A 54 7.35 10.25 -5.05
CA ARG A 54 6.49 10.09 -3.89
C ARG A 54 5.26 9.30 -4.28
N ILE A 55 5.07 8.17 -3.61
CA ILE A 55 4.04 7.19 -3.91
C ILE A 55 3.16 7.03 -2.68
N LEU A 56 1.85 7.13 -2.86
CA LEU A 56 0.86 6.85 -1.84
C LEU A 56 0.19 5.52 -2.12
N SER A 57 0.01 4.70 -1.10
CA SER A 57 -0.90 3.56 -1.07
C SER A 57 -1.98 3.87 -0.05
N ALA A 58 -3.19 4.11 -0.55
CA ALA A 58 -4.35 4.49 0.22
C ALA A 58 -5.25 3.25 0.41
N GLY A 59 -5.43 2.85 1.67
CA GLY A 59 -5.93 1.52 2.03
C GLY A 59 -4.80 0.50 2.13
N ALA A 60 -3.70 0.88 2.79
CA ALA A 60 -2.48 0.07 2.86
C ALA A 60 -2.63 -1.23 3.69
N SER A 61 -3.69 -1.35 4.49
CA SER A 61 -3.95 -2.48 5.37
C SER A 61 -2.70 -2.85 6.20
N THR A 62 -2.32 -4.12 6.22
CA THR A 62 -1.14 -4.63 6.94
C THR A 62 0.19 -4.41 6.21
N GLY A 63 0.22 -3.61 5.13
CA GLY A 63 1.45 -3.08 4.53
C GLY A 63 2.03 -3.85 3.35
N GLU A 64 1.45 -4.97 2.94
CA GLU A 64 1.97 -5.79 1.83
C GLU A 64 2.04 -5.02 0.51
N GLU A 65 1.08 -4.12 0.21
CA GLU A 65 1.12 -3.32 -1.02
C GLU A 65 2.28 -2.32 -1.03
N PRO A 66 2.44 -1.41 -0.03
CA PRO A 66 3.60 -0.52 0.04
C PRO A 66 4.95 -1.23 -0.04
N TYR A 67 5.10 -2.36 0.66
CA TYR A 67 6.34 -3.13 0.58
C TYR A 67 6.54 -3.83 -0.76
N THR A 68 5.46 -4.29 -1.41
CA THR A 68 5.53 -4.83 -2.78
C THR A 68 6.06 -3.78 -3.75
N LEU A 69 5.55 -2.55 -3.67
CA LEU A 69 6.01 -1.44 -4.51
C LEU A 69 7.49 -1.13 -4.27
N ALA A 70 7.92 -1.11 -3.00
CA ALA A 70 9.32 -0.91 -2.63
C ALA A 70 10.23 -2.01 -3.20
N ILE A 71 9.84 -3.28 -3.04
CA ILE A 71 10.59 -4.42 -3.56
C ILE A 71 10.69 -4.38 -5.09
N GLU A 72 9.58 -4.10 -5.78
CA GLU A 72 9.55 -3.99 -7.24
C GLU A 72 10.51 -2.88 -7.74
N LEU A 73 10.52 -1.73 -7.08
CA LEU A 73 11.46 -0.65 -7.41
C LEU A 73 12.91 -1.09 -7.21
N PHE A 74 13.21 -1.85 -6.15
CA PHE A 74 14.55 -2.38 -5.92
C PHE A 74 14.96 -3.46 -6.91
N GLU A 75 14.04 -4.32 -7.34
CA GLU A 75 14.30 -5.31 -8.39
C GLU A 75 14.64 -4.61 -9.71
N LYS A 76 13.90 -3.54 -10.03
CA LYS A 76 14.09 -2.84 -11.29
C LYS A 76 15.30 -1.91 -11.32
N TYR A 77 15.52 -1.15 -10.24
CA TYR A 77 16.46 -0.04 -10.24
C TYR A 77 17.64 -0.23 -9.27
N GLY A 78 17.63 -1.31 -8.49
CA GLY A 78 18.69 -1.65 -7.54
C GLY A 78 18.46 -1.08 -6.13
N ILE A 79 19.02 -1.79 -5.14
CA ILE A 79 18.86 -1.50 -3.70
C ILE A 79 19.58 -0.19 -3.29
N GLY A 80 20.60 0.25 -4.05
CA GLY A 80 21.35 1.48 -3.75
C GLY A 80 20.56 2.78 -3.91
N LEU A 81 19.32 2.68 -4.42
CA LEU A 81 18.38 3.79 -4.49
C LEU A 81 17.60 3.89 -3.18
N ASN A 82 18.29 4.37 -2.14
CA ASN A 82 17.68 4.66 -0.85
C ASN A 82 16.55 5.73 -0.98
N ASN A 83 16.04 6.22 0.15
CA ASN A 83 15.06 7.30 0.29
C ASN A 83 15.32 8.59 -0.52
N LYS A 84 16.48 8.72 -1.18
CA LYS A 84 16.82 9.80 -2.11
C LYS A 84 16.04 9.73 -3.43
N ARG A 85 15.65 8.54 -3.91
CA ARG A 85 14.98 8.39 -5.20
C ARG A 85 13.51 8.01 -5.11
N PHE A 86 13.12 7.30 -4.06
CA PHE A 86 11.74 6.86 -3.86
C PHE A 86 11.31 7.08 -2.42
N SER A 87 10.05 7.47 -2.23
CA SER A 87 9.38 7.56 -0.94
C SER A 87 7.98 6.98 -1.08
N ILE A 88 7.68 5.96 -0.30
CA ILE A 88 6.37 5.29 -0.32
C ILE A 88 5.69 5.57 1.01
N ILE A 89 4.42 5.95 0.95
CA ILE A 89 3.58 6.19 2.12
C ILE A 89 2.37 5.27 2.03
N GLY A 90 2.17 4.43 3.03
CA GLY A 90 0.94 3.67 3.25
C GLY A 90 0.04 4.39 4.25
N VAL A 91 -1.25 4.53 3.93
CA VAL A 91 -2.25 5.05 4.86
C VAL A 91 -3.45 4.13 4.98
N ASP A 92 -4.00 4.04 6.19
CA ASP A 92 -5.20 3.27 6.47
C ASP A 92 -5.96 3.84 7.68
N ILE A 93 -7.27 3.59 7.72
CA ILE A 93 -8.14 3.95 8.85
C ILE A 93 -8.06 2.91 9.97
N ASP A 94 -7.62 1.68 9.68
CA ASP A 94 -7.38 0.67 10.70
C ASP A 94 -6.01 0.88 11.37
N ARG A 95 -6.03 1.39 12.61
CA ARG A 95 -4.83 1.57 13.44
C ARG A 95 -4.10 0.25 13.70
N GLY A 96 -4.83 -0.83 13.93
CA GLY A 96 -4.25 -2.15 14.17
C GLY A 96 -3.52 -2.68 12.94
N ALA A 97 -4.06 -2.42 11.75
CA ALA A 97 -3.40 -2.75 10.49
C ALA A 97 -2.12 -1.93 10.28
N ILE A 98 -2.17 -0.61 10.55
CA ILE A 98 -0.99 0.28 10.49
C ILE A 98 0.12 -0.16 11.44
N GLU A 99 -0.19 -0.55 12.67
CA GLU A 99 0.84 -1.03 13.61
C GLU A 99 1.47 -2.34 13.14
N LYS A 100 0.70 -3.26 12.54
CA LYS A 100 1.25 -4.47 11.91
C LYS A 100 2.14 -4.12 10.70
N ALA A 101 1.73 -3.15 9.88
CA ALA A 101 2.50 -2.70 8.73
C ALA A 101 3.85 -2.10 9.12
N LYS A 102 3.88 -1.29 10.19
CA LYS A 102 5.11 -0.74 10.77
C LYS A 102 6.04 -1.81 11.32
N GLN A 103 5.50 -2.86 11.94
CA GLN A 103 6.31 -4.01 12.38
C GLN A 103 6.94 -4.72 11.18
N GLY A 104 6.19 -4.86 10.08
CA GLY A 104 6.66 -5.47 8.84
C GLY A 104 6.98 -6.96 9.01
N ILE A 105 6.25 -7.66 9.88
CA ILE A 105 6.43 -9.09 10.17
C ILE A 105 5.26 -9.86 9.57
N TYR A 106 5.57 -10.84 8.72
CA TYR A 106 4.60 -11.60 7.94
C TYR A 106 4.83 -13.11 8.05
N PHE A 107 3.78 -13.89 7.76
CA PHE A 107 3.81 -15.35 7.81
C PHE A 107 2.73 -15.94 6.89
N GLY A 108 2.81 -17.25 6.64
CA GLY A 108 1.77 -18.01 5.96
C GLY A 108 1.30 -17.40 4.64
N ARG A 109 0.01 -17.07 4.57
CA ARG A 109 -0.70 -16.64 3.34
C ARG A 109 -0.26 -15.29 2.77
N SER A 110 0.41 -14.42 3.53
CA SER A 110 0.95 -13.16 2.98
C SER A 110 1.95 -13.42 1.85
N PHE A 111 2.61 -14.59 1.84
CA PHE A 111 3.62 -14.98 0.85
C PHE A 111 3.07 -15.82 -0.32
N ARG A 112 1.77 -16.05 -0.42
CA ARG A 112 1.19 -17.02 -1.38
C ARG A 112 1.54 -16.78 -2.85
N SER A 113 1.86 -15.54 -3.21
CA SER A 113 2.23 -15.15 -4.58
C SER A 113 3.66 -14.59 -4.67
N LEU A 114 4.41 -14.63 -3.57
CA LEU A 114 5.80 -14.18 -3.54
C LEU A 114 6.72 -15.33 -3.97
N SER A 115 7.61 -15.07 -4.92
CA SER A 115 8.60 -16.07 -5.32
C SER A 115 9.57 -16.37 -4.18
N PRO A 116 10.10 -17.61 -4.07
CA PRO A 116 11.09 -17.96 -3.04
C PRO A 116 12.33 -17.05 -3.07
N TYR A 117 12.79 -16.70 -4.27
CA TYR A 117 13.91 -15.77 -4.49
C TYR A 117 13.65 -14.39 -3.85
N LEU A 118 12.49 -13.78 -4.10
CA LEU A 118 12.16 -12.49 -3.51
C LEU A 118 12.02 -12.58 -1.99
N LYS A 119 11.47 -13.69 -1.49
CA LYS A 119 11.36 -13.92 -0.05
C LYS A 119 12.73 -13.95 0.62
N GLU A 120 13.69 -14.70 0.08
CA GLU A 120 15.06 -14.79 0.59
C GLU A 120 15.80 -13.44 0.50
N LYS A 121 15.61 -12.72 -0.61
CA LYS A 121 16.30 -11.45 -0.87
C LYS A 121 15.81 -10.31 0.03
N TYR A 122 14.50 -10.20 0.26
CA TYR A 122 13.88 -9.03 0.90
C TYR A 122 13.34 -9.26 2.31
N PHE A 123 13.36 -10.51 2.80
CA PHE A 123 12.89 -10.84 4.13
C PHE A 123 13.95 -11.60 4.93
N GLU A 124 13.86 -11.50 6.26
CA GLU A 124 14.73 -12.21 7.19
C GLU A 124 13.89 -12.97 8.22
N PRO A 125 14.25 -14.22 8.57
CA PRO A 125 13.48 -15.01 9.52
C PRO A 125 13.53 -14.38 10.92
N VAL A 126 12.38 -14.30 11.58
CA VAL A 126 12.23 -13.77 12.95
C VAL A 126 11.40 -14.75 13.78
N GLY A 127 12.05 -15.81 14.27
CA GLY A 127 11.40 -16.89 15.00
C GLY A 127 10.76 -17.94 14.09
N SER A 128 9.81 -18.71 14.62
CA SER A 128 9.22 -19.82 13.88
C SER A 128 8.20 -19.34 12.84
N GLN A 129 8.48 -19.64 11.56
CA GLN A 129 7.62 -19.36 10.39
C GLN A 129 7.23 -17.89 10.17
N ARG A 130 7.92 -16.95 10.84
CA ARG A 130 7.73 -15.51 10.69
C ARG A 130 8.93 -14.87 10.02
N TYR A 131 8.67 -13.84 9.22
CA TYR A 131 9.67 -13.18 8.40
C TYR A 131 9.46 -11.67 8.50
N ALA A 132 10.52 -10.93 8.84
CA ALA A 132 10.51 -9.49 8.84
C ALA A 132 10.97 -8.97 7.48
N VAL A 133 10.36 -7.89 7.01
CA VAL A 133 10.88 -7.13 5.87
C VAL A 133 12.22 -6.52 6.26
N LYS A 134 13.26 -6.74 5.44
CA LYS A 134 14.60 -6.23 5.72
C LYS A 134 14.59 -4.71 5.87
N LYS A 135 15.41 -4.21 6.80
CA LYS A 135 15.41 -2.80 7.21
C LYS A 135 15.50 -1.81 6.04
N TYR A 136 16.35 -2.08 5.04
CA TYR A 136 16.55 -1.17 3.91
C TYR A 136 15.28 -0.98 3.04
N VAL A 137 14.35 -1.95 3.04
CA VAL A 137 13.03 -1.79 2.40
C VAL A 137 12.12 -0.95 3.28
N ARG A 138 12.12 -1.19 4.60
CA ARG A 138 11.33 -0.42 5.56
C ARG A 138 11.72 1.05 5.59
N ASP A 139 12.99 1.36 5.39
CA ASP A 139 13.51 2.74 5.44
C ASP A 139 12.96 3.66 4.34
N ILE A 140 12.37 3.12 3.26
CA ILE A 140 11.73 3.92 2.20
C ILE A 140 10.20 3.91 2.27
N VAL A 141 9.61 3.18 3.22
CA VAL A 141 8.17 3.02 3.41
C VAL A 141 7.73 3.59 4.75
N GLY A 142 6.90 4.64 4.73
CA GLY A 142 6.25 5.21 5.91
C GLY A 142 4.80 4.77 6.04
N PHE A 143 4.30 4.63 7.26
CA PHE A 143 2.90 4.26 7.52
C PHE A 143 2.23 5.24 8.48
N TYR A 144 1.04 5.71 8.10
CA TYR A 144 0.27 6.67 8.90
C TYR A 144 -1.19 6.23 9.02
N PHE A 145 -1.75 6.39 10.21
CA PHE A 145 -3.21 6.35 10.36
C PHE A 145 -3.81 7.58 9.68
N LEU A 146 -4.79 7.37 8.81
CA LEU A 146 -5.51 8.44 8.16
C LEU A 146 -6.89 7.96 7.70
N ASN A 147 -7.93 8.69 8.08
CA ASN A 147 -9.21 8.62 7.40
C ASN A 147 -9.15 9.54 6.17
N LEU A 148 -9.27 8.96 4.97
CA LEU A 148 -9.21 9.72 3.72
C LEU A 148 -10.38 10.71 3.57
N MET A 149 -11.44 10.59 4.37
CA MET A 149 -12.56 11.54 4.35
C MET A 149 -12.28 12.80 5.17
N ASP A 150 -11.25 12.79 6.03
CA ASP A 150 -10.95 13.91 6.92
C ASP A 150 -10.19 15.00 6.15
N MET A 151 -10.75 16.21 6.19
CA MET A 151 -10.16 17.41 5.58
C MET A 151 -9.88 18.46 6.67
N PRO A 152 -8.77 19.21 6.60
CA PRO A 152 -7.74 19.18 5.56
C PRO A 152 -6.80 17.97 5.66
N TYR A 153 -6.24 17.54 4.52
CA TYR A 153 -5.24 16.47 4.51
C TYR A 153 -3.92 16.89 5.18
N PRO A 154 -3.23 15.96 5.86
CA PRO A 154 -1.91 16.21 6.42
C PRO A 154 -0.87 16.58 5.35
N ASP A 155 0.15 17.34 5.75
CA ASP A 155 1.21 17.81 4.85
C ASP A 155 1.97 16.68 4.16
N PHE A 156 2.09 15.51 4.80
CA PHE A 156 2.77 14.35 4.21
C PHE A 156 2.07 13.85 2.94
N MET A 157 0.79 14.18 2.70
CA MET A 157 0.07 13.81 1.48
C MET A 157 0.26 14.78 0.32
N LYS A 158 0.83 15.97 0.56
CA LYS A 158 1.04 16.96 -0.51
C LYS A 158 2.11 16.46 -1.48
N GLY A 159 1.93 16.72 -2.78
CA GLY A 159 2.94 16.42 -3.81
C GLY A 159 3.23 14.92 -4.00
N MET A 160 2.18 14.09 -3.98
CA MET A 160 2.28 12.69 -4.42
C MET A 160 2.30 12.63 -5.94
N ASP A 161 3.20 11.83 -6.51
CA ASP A 161 3.31 11.62 -7.95
C ASP A 161 2.46 10.44 -8.42
N ILE A 162 2.32 9.43 -7.56
CA ILE A 162 1.57 8.21 -7.85
C ILE A 162 0.71 7.89 -6.63
N ILE A 163 -0.56 7.55 -6.89
CA ILE A 163 -1.50 7.15 -5.85
C ILE A 163 -2.10 5.81 -6.24
N PHE A 164 -1.78 4.80 -5.44
CA PHE A 164 -2.48 3.52 -5.42
C PHE A 164 -3.70 3.67 -4.52
N TYR A 165 -4.88 3.54 -5.13
CA TYR A 165 -6.16 3.60 -4.44
C TYR A 165 -6.99 2.40 -4.85
N ARG A 166 -6.62 1.23 -4.33
CA ARG A 166 -7.21 -0.06 -4.71
C ARG A 166 -7.95 -0.66 -3.53
N ASN A 167 -9.05 -1.36 -3.81
CA ASN A 167 -9.88 -2.06 -2.81
C ASN A 167 -10.61 -1.16 -1.78
N VAL A 168 -10.41 0.16 -1.80
CA VAL A 168 -11.21 1.14 -1.03
C VAL A 168 -12.38 1.68 -1.86
N SER A 169 -12.31 1.62 -3.20
CA SER A 169 -13.30 2.18 -4.12
C SER A 169 -14.69 1.53 -4.06
N ILE A 170 -14.80 0.30 -3.55
CA ILE A 170 -16.07 -0.40 -3.31
C ILE A 170 -16.88 0.20 -2.14
N TYR A 171 -16.27 1.05 -1.30
CA TYR A 171 -16.94 1.71 -0.18
C TYR A 171 -17.43 3.13 -0.50
N PHE A 172 -17.21 3.60 -1.73
CA PHE A 172 -17.51 4.98 -2.10
C PHE A 172 -18.57 5.05 -3.19
N ASP A 173 -19.67 5.70 -2.85
CA ASP A 173 -20.73 6.07 -3.76
C ASP A 173 -20.16 6.88 -4.94
N SER A 174 -20.83 6.82 -6.10
CA SER A 174 -20.30 7.32 -7.38
C SER A 174 -19.90 8.80 -7.38
N ASP A 175 -20.50 9.61 -6.50
CA ASP A 175 -20.15 11.02 -6.30
C ASP A 175 -18.88 11.23 -5.47
N VAL A 176 -18.58 10.33 -4.55
CA VAL A 176 -17.35 10.37 -3.75
C VAL A 176 -16.15 9.98 -4.62
N GLN A 177 -16.31 8.96 -5.48
CA GLN A 177 -15.30 8.62 -6.50
C GLN A 177 -14.94 9.82 -7.39
N LYS A 178 -15.94 10.57 -7.87
CA LYS A 178 -15.74 11.79 -8.68
C LYS A 178 -15.09 12.94 -7.89
N LYS A 179 -15.42 13.09 -6.61
CA LYS A 179 -14.82 14.13 -5.73
C LYS A 179 -13.34 13.85 -5.48
N TYR A 180 -12.97 12.60 -5.24
CA TYR A 180 -11.58 12.19 -5.12
C TYR A 180 -10.82 12.40 -6.43
N LEU A 181 -11.38 11.97 -7.58
CA LEU A 181 -10.77 12.19 -8.91
C LEU A 181 -10.53 13.69 -9.22
N LYS A 182 -11.42 14.59 -8.78
CA LYS A 182 -11.28 16.06 -8.94
C LYS A 182 -10.22 16.68 -8.03
N ILE A 183 -9.96 16.12 -6.85
CA ILE A 183 -8.90 16.61 -5.94
C ILE A 183 -7.51 16.23 -6.48
N TYR A 184 -7.39 15.12 -7.21
CA TYR A 184 -6.12 14.59 -7.74
C TYR A 184 -5.59 15.29 -9.01
N LEU A 185 -6.36 16.16 -9.65
CA LEU A 185 -5.94 16.93 -10.84
C LEU A 185 -5.61 18.41 -10.54
N ARG A 186 -5.67 18.84 -9.27
CA ARG A 186 -5.61 20.27 -8.92
C ARG A 186 -4.40 20.70 -8.08
N TYR A 187 -3.37 19.87 -8.01
CA TYR A 187 -2.03 20.21 -7.51
C TYR A 187 -0.98 19.52 -8.37
#